data_AF-R6R191-F1
#
_entry.id   AF-R6R191-F1
#
_cell.length_a   1.000
_cell.length_b   1.000
_cell.length_c   1.000
_cell.angle_alpha   90.00
_cell.angle_beta   90.00
_cell.angle_gamma   90.00
#
_symmetry.space_group_name_H-M   'P 1'
#
loop_
_entity.id
_entity.type
_entity.pdbx_description
1 polymer ?
#
loop_
_entity_poly.entity_id
_entity_poly.type
_entity_poly.pdbx_seq_one_letter_code
_entity_poly.pdbx_strand_id
1 'polypeptide(L)' 'MWEFIKYCLYCLLMSISAAFGNNPEGMTFKHAIVGGITMFVLLGLVLGILWLIAIVVNKFR' A
#
# COMPACT_ATOMS: atom_id res chain seq x y z
N MET A 1 -9.81 -14.38 -4.57
CA MET A 1 -9.03 -13.55 -3.62
C MET A 1 -7.68 -13.14 -4.19
N TRP A 2 -6.89 -14.08 -4.73
CA TRP A 2 -5.58 -13.77 -5.32
C TRP A 2 -5.62 -12.74 -6.46
N GLU A 3 -6.59 -12.85 -7.38
CA GLU A 3 -6.77 -11.89 -8.48
C GLU A 3 -7.10 -10.47 -7.99
N PHE A 4 -7.83 -10.35 -6.88
CA PHE A 4 -8.11 -9.05 -6.26
C PHE A 4 -6.83 -8.41 -5.70
N ILE A 5 -5.99 -9.21 -5.04
CA ILE A 5 -4.70 -8.74 -4.50
C ILE A 5 -3.78 -8.28 -5.64
N LYS A 6 -3.71 -9.04 -6.74
CA LYS A 6 -2.96 -8.63 -7.93
C LYS A 6 -3.45 -7.28 -8.47
N TYR A 7 -4.78 -7.10 -8.55
CA TYR A 7 -5.36 -5.85 -9.03
C TYR A 7 -5.02 -4.66 -8.12
N CYS A 8 -5.09 -4.84 -6.79
CA CYS A 8 -4.68 -3.81 -5.83
C CYS A 8 -3.20 -3.44 -5.98
N LEU A 9 -2.32 -4.44 -6.10
CA LEU A 9 -0.88 -4.22 -6.30
C LEU A 9 -0.58 -3.54 -7.63
N TYR A 10 -1.28 -3.91 -8.71
CA TYR A 10 -1.17 -3.26 -10.00
C TYR A 10 -1.57 -1.78 -9.93
N CYS A 11 -2.71 -1.47 -9.32
CA CYS A 11 -3.16 -0.09 -9.10
C CYS A 11 -2.14 0.71 -8.26
N LEU A 12 -1.58 0.07 -7.23
CA LEU A 12 -0.55 0.67 -6.39
C LEU A 12 0.73 0.99 -7.17
N LEU A 13 1.21 0.06 -8.01
CA LEU A 13 2.37 0.28 -8.87
C LEU A 13 2.12 1.39 -9.90
N MET A 14 0.92 1.46 -10.48
CA MET A 14 0.53 2.60 -11.32
C MET A 14 0.59 3.93 -10.57
N SER A 15 -0.02 4.00 -9.38
CA SER A 15 0.00 5.22 -8.57
C SER A 15 1.41 5.64 -8.18
N ILE A 16 2.29 4.67 -7.87
CA ILE A 16 3.71 4.94 -7.60
C ILE A 16 4.39 5.49 -8.86
N SER A 17 4.23 4.83 -10.00
CA SER A 17 4.83 5.27 -11.27
C SER A 17 4.40 6.69 -11.65
N ALA A 18 3.11 7.01 -11.47
CA ALA A 18 2.56 8.35 -11.66
C ALA A 18 3.19 9.40 -10.72
N ALA A 19 3.39 9.04 -9.46
CA ALA A 19 4.03 9.94 -8.48
C ALA A 19 5.51 10.23 -8.81
N PHE A 20 6.19 9.32 -9.52
CA PHE A 20 7.56 9.50 -10.02
C PHE A 20 7.65 10.22 -11.38
N GLY A 21 6.54 10.78 -11.88
CA GLY A 21 6.51 11.58 -13.11
C GLY A 21 6.39 10.77 -14.40
N ASN A 22 6.18 9.46 -14.31
CA ASN A 22 5.80 8.65 -15.47
C ASN A 22 4.30 8.79 -15.73
N ASN A 23 3.86 8.59 -16.97
CA ASN A 23 2.44 8.55 -17.30
C ASN A 23 2.00 7.10 -17.57
N PRO A 24 1.59 6.33 -16.55
CA PRO A 24 1.16 4.95 -16.74
C PRO A 24 -0.04 4.87 -17.68
N GLU A 25 0.12 4.11 -18.75
CA GLU A 25 -0.89 3.95 -19.79
C GLU A 25 -2.17 3.32 -19.23
N GLY A 26 -3.32 3.92 -19.52
CA GLY A 26 -4.62 3.42 -19.03
C GLY A 26 -4.94 3.75 -17.57
N MET A 27 -4.16 4.60 -16.90
CA MET A 27 -4.50 5.06 -15.56
C MET A 27 -5.80 5.88 -15.57
N THR A 28 -6.75 5.47 -14.74
CA THR A 28 -8.00 6.21 -14.51
C THR A 28 -8.09 6.65 -13.06
N PHE A 29 -9.01 7.59 -12.77
CA PHE A 29 -9.27 8.06 -11.41
C PHE A 29 -9.59 6.91 -10.42
N LYS A 30 -10.27 5.85 -10.89
CA LYS A 30 -10.56 4.66 -10.07
C LYS A 30 -9.29 3.91 -9.69
N HIS A 31 -8.36 3.74 -10.62
CA HIS A 31 -7.06 3.09 -10.35
C HIS A 31 -6.26 3.89 -9.33
N ALA A 32 -6.27 5.22 -9.44
CA ALA A 32 -5.60 6.11 -8.49
C ALA A 32 -6.13 5.94 -7.06
N ILE A 33 -7.46 5.90 -6.89
CA ILE A 33 -8.11 5.68 -5.59
C ILE A 33 -7.73 4.31 -5.02
N VAL A 34 -7.86 3.24 -5.81
CA VAL A 34 -7.55 1.88 -5.36
C VAL A 34 -6.08 1.76 -4.96
N GLY A 35 -5.16 2.30 -5.76
CA GLY A 35 -3.73 2.33 -5.44
C GLY A 35 -3.45 3.11 -4.15
N GLY A 36 -4.09 4.26 -3.96
CA GLY A 36 -3.97 5.08 -2.75
C GLY A 36 -4.46 4.36 -1.50
N ILE A 37 -5.66 3.77 -1.53
CA ILE A 37 -6.21 2.98 -0.42
C ILE A 37 -5.28 1.80 -0.10
N THR A 38 -4.80 1.09 -1.13
CA THR A 38 -3.87 -0.04 -0.96
C THR A 38 -2.60 0.41 -0.23
N MET A 39 -2.06 1.59 -0.57
CA MET A 39 -0.89 2.15 0.10
C MET A 39 -1.16 2.43 1.59
N PHE A 40 -2.30 3.05 1.93
CA PHE A 40 -2.67 3.32 3.33
C PHE A 40 -2.83 2.05 4.16
N VAL A 41 -3.44 1.00 3.59
CA VAL A 41 -3.59 -0.29 4.27
C VAL A 41 -2.23 -0.92 4.55
N LEU A 42 -1.32 -0.93 3.57
CA LEU A 42 0.04 -1.47 3.76
C LEU A 42 0.82 -0.67 4.81
N LEU A 43 0.72 0.66 4.78
CA LEU A 43 1.37 1.52 5.76
C LEU A 43 0.82 1.28 7.17
N GLY A 44 -0.50 1.14 7.32
CA GLY A 44 -1.15 0.78 8.59
C GLY A 44 -0.69 -0.57 9.12
N LEU A 45 -0.53 -1.58 8.25
CA LEU A 45 0.01 -2.89 8.64
C LEU A 45 1.44 -2.79 9.15
N VAL A 46 2.32 -2.07 8.44
CA VAL A 46 3.72 -1.89 8.87
C VAL A 46 3.79 -1.17 10.22
N LEU A 47 3.05 -0.07 10.39
CA LEU A 47 3.01 0.66 11.65
C LEU A 47 2.44 -0.18 12.80
N GLY A 48 1.39 -0.98 12.54
CA GLY A 48 0.82 -1.88 13.51
C GLY A 48 1.81 -2.95 13.98
N ILE A 49 2.57 -3.55 13.04
CA ILE A 49 3.63 -4.52 13.36
C ILE A 49 4.73 -3.87 14.20
N LEU A 50 5.21 -2.68 13.80
CA LEU A 50 6.21 -1.94 14.57
C LEU A 50 5.74 -1.62 15.98
N TRP A 51 4.47 -1.24 16.15
CA TRP A 51 3.88 -0.99 17.45
C TRP A 51 3.81 -2.25 18.32
N LEU A 52 3.40 -3.38 17.75
CA LEU A 52 3.41 -4.67 18.46
C LEU A 52 4.83 -5.06 18.90
N ILE A 53 5.83 -4.90 18.02
CA ILE A 53 7.23 -5.15 18.36
C ILE A 53 7.66 -4.25 19.52
N ALA A 54 7.34 -2.95 19.48
CA ALA A 54 7.67 -2.01 20.54
C ALA A 54 7.05 -2.41 21.89
N ILE A 55 5.79 -2.87 21.90
CA ILE A 55 5.13 -3.39 23.11
C ILE A 55 5.86 -4.62 23.64
N VAL A 56 6.17 -5.58 22.76
CA VAL A 56 6.86 -6.81 23.14
C VAL A 56 8.22 -6.49 23.75
N VAL A 57 9.02 -5.65 23.08
CA VAL A 57 10.34 -5.23 23.56
C VAL A 57 10.23 -4.50 24.90
N ASN A 58 9.26 -3.60 25.08
CA ASN A 58 9.05 -2.90 26.35
C ASN A 58 8.57 -3.82 27.48
N LYS A 59 7.93 -4.95 27.17
CA LYS A 59 7.52 -5.94 28.18
C LYS A 59 8.69 -6.80 28.68
N PHE A 60 9.69 -7.02 27.83
CA PHE A 60 10.88 -7.83 28.14
C PHE A 60 12.09 -7.00 28.61
N ARG A 61 11.97 -5.68 28.65
CA ARG A 61 12.94 -4.76 29.22
C ARG A 61 12.56 -4.41 30.65
#